data_AF-A0A9D5QZ01-F1
#
_entry.id   AF-A0A9D5QZ01-F1
#
_cell.length_a   1.000
_cell.length_b   1.000
_cell.length_c   1.000
_cell.angle_alpha   90.00
_cell.angle_beta   90.00
_cell.angle_gamma   90.00
#
_symmetry.space_group_name_H-M   'P 1'
#
loop_
_entity.id
_entity.type
_entity.pdbx_description
1 polymer ?
#
loop_
_entity_poly.entity_id
_entity_poly.type
_entity_poly.pdbx_seq_one_letter_code
_entity_poly.pdbx_strand_id
1 'polypeptide(L)'
;MNLMETKQDYQALISQGLLHEALAELDRLIATNGPDDNLLFTRGKVKWRLGDRAGATGDYAKATALNPESPAVKALENARDIANFFNPDLYNP
;
A
#
# COMPACT_ATOMS: atom_id res chain seq x y z
N MET A 1 23.94 6.67 28.37
CA MET A 1 22.97 7.26 27.44
C MET A 1 23.32 6.75 26.05
N ASN A 2 22.58 5.76 25.54
CA ASN A 2 22.55 5.40 24.12
C ASN A 2 21.09 5.06 23.85
N LEU A 3 20.38 6.01 23.28
CA LEU A 3 18.99 5.83 22.87
C LEU A 3 18.98 4.70 21.84
N MET A 4 18.30 3.61 22.19
CA MET A 4 17.84 2.66 21.20
C MET A 4 16.98 3.44 20.21
N GLU A 5 17.52 3.76 19.04
CA GLU A 5 16.70 3.98 17.85
C GLU A 5 15.97 2.66 17.59
N THR A 6 14.85 2.45 18.27
CA THR A 6 13.91 1.41 17.89
C THR A 6 13.37 1.81 16.52
N LYS A 7 14.02 1.35 15.44
CA LYS A 7 13.36 1.22 14.14
C LYS A 7 12.10 0.41 14.38
N GLN A 8 10.96 1.08 14.50
CA GLN A 8 9.69 0.40 14.56
C GLN A 8 9.41 -0.19 13.19
N ASP A 9 9.19 -1.49 13.13
CA ASP A 9 8.74 -2.16 11.91
C ASP A 9 7.38 -1.55 11.49
N TYR A 10 7.16 -1.40 10.18
CA TYR A 10 5.92 -0.84 9.64
C TYR A 10 4.70 -1.59 10.18
N GLN A 11 4.83 -2.88 10.50
CA GLN A 11 3.76 -3.69 11.10
C GLN A 11 3.34 -3.16 12.48
N ALA A 12 4.31 -2.78 13.32
CA ALA A 12 4.05 -2.22 14.65
C ALA A 12 3.44 -0.81 14.55
N LEU A 13 3.86 -0.01 13.56
CA LEU A 13 3.27 1.30 13.29
C LEU A 13 1.80 1.15 12.85
N ILE A 14 1.52 0.20 11.93
CA ILE A 14 0.17 -0.12 11.46
C ILE A 14 -0.75 -0.57 12.60
N SER A 15 -0.25 -1.41 13.52
CA SER A 15 -1.03 -1.91 14.66
C SER A 15 -1.33 -0.82 15.70
N GLN A 16 -0.43 0.15 15.84
CA GLN A 16 -0.64 1.35 16.67
C GLN A 16 -1.50 2.43 15.99
N GLY A 17 -1.86 2.25 14.71
CA GLY A 17 -2.61 3.24 13.95
C GLY A 17 -1.79 4.45 13.49
N LEU A 18 -0.47 4.39 13.65
CA LEU A 18 0.50 5.39 13.19
C LEU A 18 0.73 5.23 11.69
N LEU A 19 -0.29 5.56 10.91
CA LEU A 19 -0.35 5.25 9.48
C LEU A 19 0.62 6.09 8.63
N HIS A 20 0.89 7.34 9.02
CA HIS A 20 1.83 8.20 8.28
C HIS A 20 3.27 7.72 8.49
N GLU A 21 3.60 7.34 9.72
CA GLU A 21 4.88 6.76 10.09
C GLU A 21 5.09 5.41 9.39
N ALA A 22 4.04 4.56 9.38
CA ALA A 22 4.07 3.30 8.63
C ALA A 22 4.32 3.52 7.14
N LEU A 23 3.68 4.53 6.54
CA LEU A 23 3.88 4.89 5.13
C LEU A 23 5.33 5.32 4.86
N ALA A 24 5.89 6.18 5.72
CA ALA A 24 7.27 6.62 5.59
C ALA A 24 8.28 5.47 5.71
N GLU A 25 8.05 4.52 6.62
CA GLU A 25 8.91 3.35 6.77
C GLU A 25 8.80 2.39 5.57
N LEU A 26 7.60 2.18 5.03
CA LEU A 26 7.39 1.40 3.81
C LEU A 26 8.08 2.05 2.60
N ASP A 27 8.00 3.37 2.45
CA ASP A 27 8.70 4.10 1.39
C ASP A 27 10.22 3.95 1.53
N ARG A 28 10.74 4.03 2.76
CA ARG A 28 12.17 3.79 3.05
C ARG A 28 12.60 2.38 2.65
N LEU A 29 11.83 1.35 3.05
CA LEU A 29 12.14 -0.05 2.75
C LEU A 29 12.15 -0.33 1.25
N ILE A 30 11.16 0.19 0.52
CA ILE A 30 11.08 0.05 -0.94
C ILE A 30 12.26 0.75 -1.62
N ALA A 31 12.65 1.94 -1.13
CA ALA A 31 13.79 2.67 -1.68
C ALA A 31 15.14 1.97 -1.43
N THR A 32 15.31 1.31 -0.28
CA THR A 32 16.59 0.65 0.06
C THR A 32 16.71 -0.76 -0.49
N ASN A 33 15.62 -1.53 -0.48
CA ASN A 33 15.64 -2.97 -0.78
C ASN A 33 15.04 -3.29 -2.15
N GLY A 34 14.41 -2.31 -2.79
CA GLY A 34 13.58 -2.51 -3.97
C GLY A 34 12.12 -2.85 -3.59
N PRO A 35 11.19 -2.66 -4.54
CA PRO A 35 9.81 -3.05 -4.34
C PRO A 35 9.65 -4.57 -4.42
N ASP A 36 8.85 -5.13 -3.53
CA ASP A 36 8.25 -6.45 -3.67
C ASP A 36 6.72 -6.34 -3.55
N ASP A 37 6.00 -7.41 -3.89
CA ASP A 37 4.55 -7.41 -3.91
C ASP A 37 3.94 -7.21 -2.51
N ASN A 38 4.57 -7.72 -1.45
CA ASN A 38 4.09 -7.59 -0.08
C ASN A 38 4.26 -6.16 0.47
N LEU A 39 5.39 -5.51 0.22
CA LEU A 39 5.65 -4.12 0.58
C LEU A 39 4.70 -3.18 -0.17
N LEU A 40 4.53 -3.38 -1.47
CA LEU A 40 3.58 -2.60 -2.28
C LEU A 40 2.13 -2.83 -1.83
N PHE A 41 1.72 -4.08 -1.62
CA PHE A 41 0.39 -4.41 -1.10
C PHE A 41 0.14 -3.75 0.26
N THR A 42 1.11 -3.82 1.16
CA THR A 42 0.98 -3.23 2.50
C THR A 42 0.92 -1.70 2.42
N ARG A 43 1.77 -1.07 1.59
CA ARG A 43 1.72 0.38 1.36
C ARG A 43 0.39 0.82 0.77
N GLY A 44 -0.16 0.04 -0.17
CA GLY A 44 -1.48 0.27 -0.73
C GLY A 44 -2.57 0.24 0.34
N LYS A 45 -2.54 -0.72 1.26
CA LYS A 45 -3.48 -0.78 2.40
C LYS A 45 -3.36 0.44 3.32
N VAL A 46 -2.14 0.89 3.61
CA VAL A 46 -1.90 2.08 4.43
C VAL A 46 -2.45 3.33 3.75
N LYS A 47 -2.13 3.54 2.46
CA LYS A 47 -2.67 4.64 1.65
C LYS A 47 -4.19 4.62 1.57
N TRP A 48 -4.78 3.44 1.42
CA TRP A 48 -6.24 3.28 1.44
C TRP A 48 -6.85 3.77 2.75
N ARG A 49 -6.27 3.37 3.90
CA ARG A 49 -6.71 3.82 5.22
C ARG A 49 -6.51 5.32 5.44
N LEU A 50 -5.52 5.92 4.79
CA LEU A 50 -5.26 7.37 4.78
C LEU A 50 -6.15 8.14 3.80
N GLY A 51 -6.97 7.46 3.00
CA GLY A 51 -7.86 8.08 2.00
C GLY A 51 -7.22 8.31 0.63
N ASP A 52 -5.94 8.02 0.46
CA ASP A 52 -5.25 8.05 -0.84
C ASP A 52 -5.60 6.79 -1.66
N ARG A 53 -6.84 6.76 -2.16
CA ARG A 53 -7.36 5.62 -2.95
C ARG A 53 -6.65 5.47 -4.29
N ALA A 54 -6.23 6.57 -4.91
CA ALA A 54 -5.51 6.55 -6.18
C ALA A 54 -4.11 5.95 -6.01
N GLY A 55 -3.36 6.42 -5.01
CA GLY A 55 -2.05 5.85 -4.68
C GLY A 55 -2.14 4.40 -4.22
N ALA A 56 -3.17 4.03 -3.46
CA ALA A 56 -3.43 2.64 -3.09
C ALA A 56 -3.64 1.73 -4.31
N THR A 57 -4.50 2.16 -5.24
CA THR A 57 -4.78 1.43 -6.49
C THR A 57 -3.53 1.24 -7.33
N GLY A 58 -2.69 2.29 -7.43
CA GLY A 58 -1.41 2.21 -8.13
C GLY A 58 -0.44 1.22 -7.50
N ASP A 59 -0.39 1.15 -6.17
CA ASP A 59 0.45 0.17 -5.46
C ASP A 59 -0.06 -1.26 -5.62
N TYR A 60 -1.37 -1.48 -5.54
CA TYR A 60 -1.96 -2.79 -5.80
C TYR A 60 -1.68 -3.27 -7.24
N ALA A 61 -1.82 -2.39 -8.23
CA ALA A 61 -1.51 -2.71 -9.62
C ALA A 61 -0.04 -3.12 -9.82
N LYS A 62 0.89 -2.41 -9.19
CA LYS A 62 2.32 -2.76 -9.23
C LYS A 62 2.59 -4.10 -8.54
N ALA A 63 1.98 -4.34 -7.38
CA ALA A 63 2.13 -5.61 -6.67
C ALA A 63 1.62 -6.80 -7.50
N THR A 64 0.45 -6.68 -8.13
CA THR A 64 -0.09 -7.69 -9.05
C THR A 64 0.81 -7.92 -10.28
N ALA A 65 1.43 -6.86 -10.81
CA ALA A 65 2.35 -6.99 -11.94
C ALA A 65 3.65 -7.72 -11.56
N LEU A 66 4.13 -7.58 -10.31
CA LEU A 66 5.28 -8.30 -9.79
C LEU A 66 4.94 -9.76 -9.45
N ASN A 67 3.78 -9.98 -8.83
CA ASN A 67 3.33 -11.29 -8.40
C ASN A 67 1.82 -11.44 -8.67
N PRO A 68 1.43 -12.17 -9.73
CA PRO A 68 0.03 -12.46 -10.03
C PRO A 68 -0.71 -13.29 -8.97
N GLU A 69 -0.01 -13.91 -8.02
CA GLU A 69 -0.61 -14.64 -6.89
C GLU A 69 -0.73 -13.78 -5.63
N SER A 70 -0.30 -12.52 -5.69
CA SER A 70 -0.32 -11.60 -4.55
C SER A 70 -1.75 -11.33 -4.07
N PRO A 71 -1.99 -11.16 -2.75
CA PRO A 71 -3.27 -10.67 -2.24
C PRO A 71 -3.70 -9.32 -2.82
N ALA A 72 -2.77 -8.57 -3.40
CA ALA A 72 -3.02 -7.30 -4.09
C ALA A 72 -4.01 -7.43 -5.25
N VAL A 73 -4.14 -8.59 -5.90
CA VAL A 73 -5.09 -8.81 -7.00
C VAL A 73 -6.52 -8.48 -6.55
N LYS A 74 -6.96 -9.08 -5.44
CA LYS A 74 -8.30 -8.85 -4.88
C LYS A 74 -8.47 -7.41 -4.40
N ALA A 75 -7.42 -6.81 -3.85
CA ALA A 75 -7.47 -5.42 -3.41
C ALA A 75 -7.58 -4.44 -4.59
N LEU A 76 -6.92 -4.74 -5.71
CA LEU A 76 -7.03 -4.00 -6.96
C LEU A 76 -8.43 -4.11 -7.57
N GLU A 77 -8.98 -5.32 -7.63
CA GLU A 77 -10.36 -5.57 -8.09
C GLU A 77 -11.35 -4.75 -7.26
N ASN A 78 -11.30 -4.87 -5.93
CA ASN A 78 -12.17 -4.11 -5.03
C ASN A 78 -12.01 -2.59 -5.20
N ALA A 79 -10.77 -2.10 -5.36
CA ALA A 79 -10.51 -0.68 -5.56
C ALA A 79 -11.13 -0.17 -6.87
N ARG A 80 -11.05 -0.97 -7.95
CA ARG A 80 -11.64 -0.66 -9.26
C ARG A 80 -13.16 -0.71 -9.21
N ASP A 81 -13.74 -1.71 -8.56
CA ASP A 81 -15.19 -1.83 -8.41
C ASP A 81 -15.77 -0.64 -7.65
N ILE A 82 -15.11 -0.23 -6.57
CA ILE A 82 -15.47 0.97 -5.82
C ILE A 82 -15.38 2.20 -6.72
N ALA A 83 -14.29 2.37 -7.48
CA ALA A 83 -14.15 3.50 -8.40
C ALA A 83 -15.25 3.52 -9.48
N ASN A 84 -15.57 2.36 -10.06
CA ASN A 84 -16.61 2.20 -11.08
C ASN A 84 -18.01 2.50 -10.54
N PHE A 85 -18.31 2.11 -9.30
CA PHE A 85 -19.59 2.43 -8.68
C PHE A 85 -19.82 3.93 -8.56
N PHE A 86 -18.76 4.70 -8.24
CA PHE A 86 -18.85 6.15 -8.10
C PHE A 86 -18.71 6.89 -9.44
N ASN A 87 -18.02 6.32 -10.43
CA ASN A 87 -17.75 6.90 -11.74
C ASN A 87 -17.58 5.80 -12.82
N PRO A 88 -18.67 5.32 -13.44
CA PRO A 88 -18.62 4.20 -14.39
C PRO A 88 -17.87 4.53 -15.69
N ASP A 89 -17.70 5.82 -16.02
CA ASP A 89 -17.08 6.27 -17.28
C ASP A 89 -15.53 6.26 -17.27
N LEU A 90 -14.87 5.98 -16.14
CA LEU A 90 -13.40 6.00 -16.04
C LEU A 90 -12.70 4.83 -16.74
N TYR A 91 -13.43 3.76 -17.06
CA TYR A 91 -12.89 2.52 -17.62
C TYR A 91 -13.42 2.17 -19.02
N ASN A 92 -14.11 3.10 -19.69
CA ASN A 92 -14.54 2.94 -21.07
C ASN A 92 -13.66 3.80 -22.02
N PRO A 93 -12.48 3.31 -22.44
CA PRO A 93 -11.73 3.90 -23.55
C PRO A 93 -12.40 3.70 -24.90
#